data_AF-A0A9P3B3Q9-F1
#
_entry.id   AF-A0A9P3B3Q9-F1
#
_cell.length_a   1.000
_cell.length_b   1.000
_cell.length_c   1.000
_cell.angle_alpha   90.00
_cell.angle_beta   90.00
_cell.angle_gamma   90.00
#
_symmetry.space_group_name_H-M   'P 1'
#
loop_
_entity.id
_entity.type
_entity.pdbx_description
1 polymer ?
#
loop_
_entity_poly.entity_id
_entity_poly.type
_entity_poly.pdbx_seq_one_letter_code
_entity_poly.pdbx_strand_id
1 'polypeptide(L)'
;MSSYQWVVRPNQPRRVRTPFLVTQCKRTARENDKATWAEGFDHLERYMKHMVAQHPWRHPQYGIIAVGRYVEFYKWDAAESVPVLYAGRYDILGYSATIHERLMDIREERLAGR
;
A
#
# COMPACT_ATOMS: atom_id res chain seq x y z
N MET A 1 -6.39 -7.17 -2.93
CA MET A 1 -6.99 -7.28 -1.58
C MET A 1 -6.77 -5.96 -0.85
N SER A 2 -7.70 -5.51 -0.01
CA SER A 2 -7.56 -4.23 0.72
C SER A 2 -7.70 -4.42 2.22
N SER A 3 -6.82 -3.78 2.98
CA SER A 3 -6.80 -3.75 4.43
C SER A 3 -7.41 -2.45 4.94
N TYR A 4 -8.19 -2.56 6.01
CA TYR A 4 -8.98 -1.47 6.57
C TYR A 4 -8.57 -1.15 7.99
N GLN A 5 -8.75 0.11 8.37
CA GLN A 5 -8.58 0.59 9.72
C GLN A 5 -9.80 1.37 10.18
N TRP A 6 -9.96 1.47 11.50
CA TRP A 6 -10.96 2.33 12.11
C TRP A 6 -10.31 3.66 12.46
N VAL A 7 -10.79 4.73 11.83
CA VAL A 7 -10.29 6.10 12.04
C VAL A 7 -11.36 6.89 12.79
N VAL A 8 -10.95 7.66 13.80
CA VAL A 8 -11.79 8.65 14.45
C VAL A 8 -11.69 9.94 13.64
N ARG A 9 -12.82 10.49 13.21
CA ARG A 9 -12.81 11.79 12.52
C ARG A 9 -12.91 12.90 13.58
N PRO A 10 -12.19 14.01 13.46
CA PRO A 10 -12.53 15.18 14.25
C PRO A 10 -13.98 15.56 13.95
N ASN A 11 -14.74 15.81 15.01
CA ASN A 11 -16.16 16.14 14.99
C ASN A 11 -17.13 14.98 14.69
N GLN A 12 -16.67 13.71 14.64
CA GLN A 12 -17.61 12.56 14.67
C GLN A 12 -17.17 11.53 15.72
N PRO A 13 -18.02 11.20 16.71
CA PRO A 13 -17.69 10.21 17.74
C PRO A 13 -17.62 8.79 17.17
N ARG A 14 -18.20 8.56 16.00
CA ARG A 14 -18.25 7.24 15.35
C ARG A 14 -16.98 7.00 14.53
N ARG A 15 -16.30 5.88 14.82
CA ARG A 15 -15.19 5.39 14.01
C ARG A 15 -15.69 5.00 12.62
N VAL A 16 -14.95 5.39 11.60
CA VAL A 16 -15.24 5.01 10.20
C VAL A 16 -14.19 4.04 9.70
N ARG A 17 -14.67 2.96 9.08
CA ARG A 17 -13.83 1.97 8.43
C ARG A 17 -13.27 2.57 7.14
N THR A 18 -11.95 2.66 7.08
CA THR A 18 -11.21 3.39 6.05
C THR A 18 -10.12 2.46 5.50
N PRO A 19 -10.05 2.21 4.18
CA PRO A 19 -8.96 1.45 3.59
C PRO A 19 -7.66 2.24 3.74
N PHE A 20 -6.57 1.56 4.08
CA PHE A 20 -5.26 2.21 4.26
C PHE A 20 -4.13 1.48 3.53
N LEU A 21 -4.37 0.23 3.14
CA LEU A 21 -3.39 -0.57 2.42
C LEU A 21 -4.13 -1.38 1.36
N VAL A 22 -3.61 -1.37 0.13
CA VAL A 22 -4.05 -2.25 -0.96
C VAL A 22 -2.88 -3.12 -1.42
N THR A 23 -3.14 -4.41 -1.58
CA THR A 23 -2.19 -5.38 -2.11
C THR A 23 -2.68 -5.87 -3.46
N GLN A 24 -1.80 -5.79 -4.47
CA GLN A 24 -2.02 -6.40 -5.77
C GLN A 24 -1.09 -7.57 -6.02
N CYS A 25 -1.69 -8.69 -6.38
CA CYS A 25 -0.98 -9.94 -6.61
C CYS A 25 -1.01 -10.30 -8.09
N LYS A 26 0.13 -10.70 -8.65
CA LYS A 26 0.26 -11.19 -10.03
C LYS A 26 0.95 -12.56 -10.03
N ARG A 27 0.79 -13.30 -11.13
CA ARG A 27 1.26 -14.69 -11.26
C ARG A 27 2.78 -14.80 -11.24
N THR A 28 3.29 -15.88 -10.63
CA THR A 28 4.73 -16.17 -10.50
C THR A 28 5.48 -16.25 -11.83
N ALA A 29 4.85 -16.79 -12.87
CA ALA A 29 5.47 -16.94 -14.20
C ALA A 29 5.89 -15.61 -14.85
N ARG A 30 5.57 -14.47 -14.25
CA ARG A 30 5.86 -13.12 -14.77
C ARG A 30 6.70 -12.27 -13.81
N GLU A 31 7.42 -12.89 -12.87
CA GLU A 31 8.21 -12.15 -11.87
C GLU A 31 9.32 -11.27 -12.48
N ASN A 32 9.89 -11.66 -13.63
CA ASN A 32 10.92 -10.90 -14.33
C ASN A 32 10.38 -10.03 -15.48
N ASP A 33 9.06 -10.08 -15.73
CA ASP A 33 8.44 -9.35 -16.82
C ASP A 33 8.13 -7.91 -16.39
N LYS A 34 8.89 -6.96 -16.95
CA LYS A 34 8.72 -5.53 -16.70
C LYS A 34 7.30 -5.04 -17.00
N ALA A 35 6.63 -5.59 -18.02
CA ALA A 35 5.28 -5.19 -18.38
C ALA A 35 4.28 -5.58 -17.28
N THR A 36 4.48 -6.72 -16.63
CA THR A 36 3.63 -7.16 -15.50
C THR A 36 3.79 -6.26 -14.28
N TRP A 37 5.00 -5.77 -14.00
CA TRP A 37 5.22 -4.80 -12.93
C TRP A 37 4.59 -3.45 -13.26
N ALA A 38 4.72 -2.96 -14.49
CA ALA A 38 4.07 -1.73 -14.94
C ALA A 38 2.54 -1.83 -14.86
N GLU A 39 1.95 -2.92 -15.36
CA GLU A 39 0.50 -3.18 -15.22
C GLU A 39 0.08 -3.27 -13.75
N GLY A 40 0.91 -3.89 -12.91
CA GLY A 40 0.73 -3.93 -11.46
C GLY A 40 0.68 -2.54 -10.84
N PHE A 41 1.58 -1.65 -11.26
CA PHE A 41 1.65 -0.27 -10.82
C PHE A 41 0.44 0.54 -11.29
N ASP A 42 0.07 0.47 -12.57
CA ASP A 42 -1.13 1.13 -13.11
C ASP A 42 -2.41 0.70 -12.39
N HIS A 43 -2.49 -0.58 -12.02
CA HIS A 43 -3.58 -1.09 -11.19
C HIS A 43 -3.53 -0.48 -9.79
N LEU A 44 -2.36 -0.50 -9.15
CA LEU A 44 -2.15 0.03 -7.82
C LEU A 44 -2.51 1.51 -7.71
N GLU A 45 -2.03 2.33 -8.65
CA GLU A 45 -2.31 3.77 -8.74
C GLU A 45 -3.82 4.03 -8.77
N ARG A 46 -4.55 3.32 -9.63
CA ARG A 46 -6.01 3.48 -9.72
C ARG A 46 -6.71 3.15 -8.40
N TYR A 47 -6.28 2.10 -7.71
CA TYR A 47 -6.86 1.75 -6.40
C TYR A 47 -6.54 2.77 -5.33
N MET A 48 -5.29 3.22 -5.23
CA MET A 48 -4.87 4.20 -4.23
C MET A 48 -5.54 5.55 -4.48
N LYS A 49 -5.63 6.00 -5.73
CA LYS A 49 -6.38 7.21 -6.10
C LYS A 49 -7.84 7.14 -5.66
N HIS A 50 -8.48 5.99 -5.86
CA HIS A 50 -9.85 5.77 -5.39
C HIS A 50 -9.96 5.78 -3.86
N MET A 51 -9.02 5.14 -3.16
CA MET A 51 -8.96 5.13 -1.70
C MET A 51 -8.76 6.55 -1.11
N VAL A 52 -7.93 7.39 -1.73
CA VAL A 52 -7.74 8.79 -1.31
C VAL A 52 -9.01 9.60 -1.57
N ALA A 53 -9.63 9.44 -2.75
CA ALA A 53 -10.84 10.19 -3.11
C ALA A 53 -12.04 9.89 -2.20
N GLN A 54 -12.17 8.64 -1.70
CA GLN A 54 -13.25 8.26 -0.79
C GLN A 54 -13.14 8.89 0.61
N HIS A 55 -11.95 9.40 0.97
CA HIS A 55 -11.65 9.79 2.34
C HIS A 55 -11.02 11.19 2.37
N PRO A 56 -11.80 12.26 2.64
CA PRO A 56 -11.30 13.63 2.68
C PRO A 56 -10.32 13.91 3.82
N TRP A 57 -10.07 12.92 4.69
CA TRP A 57 -9.14 13.03 5.80
C TRP A 57 -7.76 12.49 5.42
N ARG A 58 -6.72 13.29 5.70
CA ARG A 58 -5.34 12.92 5.41
C ARG A 58 -4.88 11.85 6.41
N HIS A 59 -4.80 10.61 5.94
CA HIS A 59 -4.06 9.55 6.62
C HIS A 59 -3.11 8.89 5.61
N PRO A 60 -1.98 8.32 6.07
CA PRO A 60 -1.10 7.58 5.18
C PRO A 60 -1.85 6.44 4.48
N GLN A 61 -1.59 6.30 3.18
CA GLN A 61 -2.10 5.21 2.36
C GLN A 61 -0.96 4.47 1.69
N TYR A 62 -1.06 3.15 1.68
CA TYR A 62 0.01 2.26 1.25
C TYR A 62 -0.47 1.31 0.17
N GLY A 63 0.49 0.89 -0.64
CA GLY A 63 0.32 -0.09 -1.69
C GLY A 63 1.37 -1.17 -1.59
N ILE A 64 1.01 -2.39 -1.97
CA ILE A 64 1.94 -3.51 -2.13
C ILE A 64 1.70 -4.12 -3.49
N ILE A 65 2.76 -4.32 -4.27
CA ILE A 65 2.74 -5.17 -5.46
C ILE A 65 3.50 -6.44 -5.12
N ALA A 66 2.83 -7.58 -5.23
CA ALA A 66 3.42 -8.91 -5.07
C ALA A 66 3.34 -9.67 -6.40
N VAL A 67 4.49 -10.02 -6.97
CA VAL A 67 4.58 -10.80 -8.21
C VAL A 67 5.42 -12.03 -7.94
N GLY A 68 4.78 -13.20 -7.89
CA GLY A 68 5.48 -14.44 -7.55
C GLY A 68 6.15 -14.36 -6.18
N ARG A 69 7.47 -14.45 -6.17
CA ARG A 69 8.29 -14.40 -4.94
C ARG A 69 8.71 -13.00 -4.54
N TYR A 70 8.42 -11.98 -5.34
CA TYR A 70 8.90 -10.63 -5.08
C TYR A 70 7.79 -9.70 -4.62
N VAL A 71 8.16 -8.74 -3.79
CA VAL A 71 7.26 -7.71 -3.30
C VAL A 71 7.92 -6.33 -3.38
N GLU A 72 7.13 -5.32 -3.71
CA GLU A 72 7.48 -3.89 -3.63
C GLU A 72 6.43 -3.14 -2.81
N PHE A 73 6.88 -2.14 -2.05
CA PHE A 73 6.02 -1.33 -1.18
C PHE A 73 5.94 0.10 -1.70
N TYR A 74 4.75 0.66 -1.65
CA TYR A 74 4.44 1.99 -2.15
C TYR A 74 3.70 2.80 -1.08
N LYS A 75 3.89 4.11 -1.13
CA LYS A 75 3.16 5.08 -0.30
C LYS A 75 2.54 6.12 -1.21
N TRP A 76 1.33 6.57 -0.88
CA TRP A 76 0.70 7.66 -1.63
C TRP A 76 1.42 8.98 -1.38
N ASP A 77 1.88 9.61 -2.45
CA ASP A 77 2.31 11.01 -2.41
C ASP A 77 1.11 11.91 -2.72
N ALA A 78 0.71 12.71 -1.74
CA ALA A 78 -0.40 13.64 -1.89
C ALA A 78 -0.06 14.87 -2.75
N ALA A 79 1.22 15.23 -2.89
CA ALA A 79 1.65 16.35 -3.72
C ALA A 79 1.55 15.98 -5.20
N GLU A 80 2.13 14.84 -5.56
CA GLU A 80 2.17 14.36 -6.94
C GLU A 80 0.92 13.54 -7.32
N SER A 81 0.07 13.19 -6.34
CA SER A 81 -1.12 12.36 -6.53
C SER A 81 -0.82 11.01 -7.20
N VAL A 82 0.29 10.39 -6.83
CA VAL A 82 0.75 9.09 -7.34
C VAL A 82 1.34 8.21 -6.22
N PRO A 83 1.36 6.88 -6.37
CA PRO A 83 2.14 6.01 -5.50
C PRO A 83 3.64 6.21 -5.77
N VAL A 84 4.41 6.45 -4.71
CA VAL A 84 5.87 6.49 -4.76
C VAL A 84 6.45 5.24 -4.09
N LEU A 85 7.57 4.75 -4.60
CA LEU A 85 8.27 3.60 -4.03
C LEU A 85 8.69 3.92 -2.59
N TYR A 86 8.14 3.19 -1.64
CA TYR A 86 8.39 3.35 -0.21
C TYR A 86 9.51 2.43 0.26
N ALA A 87 9.51 1.19 -0.21
CA ALA A 87 10.60 0.25 0.00
C ALA A 87 10.78 -0.63 -1.23
N GLY A 88 12.04 -0.97 -1.51
CA GLY A 88 12.45 -1.63 -2.75
C GLY A 88 11.90 -3.05 -2.95
N ARG A 89 12.40 -3.70 -4.00
CA ARG A 89 12.01 -5.06 -4.35
C ARG A 89 12.68 -6.07 -3.42
N TYR A 90 11.89 -6.88 -2.73
CA TYR A 90 12.36 -7.93 -1.83
C TYR A 90 11.92 -9.30 -2.31
N ASP A 91 12.83 -10.28 -2.25
CA ASP A 91 12.47 -11.70 -2.30
C ASP A 91 11.81 -12.09 -0.96
N ILE A 92 10.59 -12.62 -1.02
CA ILE A 92 9.77 -12.95 0.16
C ILE A 92 10.44 -14.01 1.04
N LEU A 93 11.14 -14.98 0.45
CA LEU A 93 11.80 -16.05 1.19
C LEU A 93 13.16 -15.57 1.73
N GLY A 94 13.91 -14.81 0.94
CA GLY A 94 15.24 -14.31 1.31
C GLY A 94 15.21 -13.16 2.33
N TYR A 95 14.15 -12.36 2.34
CA TYR A 95 14.06 -11.12 3.12
C TYR A 95 12.81 -11.05 4.01
N SER A 96 12.33 -12.20 4.49
CA SER A 96 11.10 -12.27 5.31
C SER A 96 11.15 -11.38 6.55
N ALA A 97 12.30 -11.29 7.22
CA ALA A 97 12.50 -10.41 8.38
C ALA A 97 12.38 -8.92 7.99
N THR A 98 13.06 -8.50 6.93
CA THR A 98 12.97 -7.12 6.42
C THR A 98 11.57 -6.77 5.95
N ILE A 99 10.89 -7.69 5.28
CA ILE A 99 9.49 -7.52 4.87
C ILE A 99 8.59 -7.35 6.09
N HIS A 100 8.81 -8.14 7.14
CA HIS A 100 8.08 -7.99 8.40
C HIS A 100 8.33 -6.61 9.03
N GLU A 101 9.58 -6.16 9.10
CA GLU A 101 9.93 -4.82 9.57
C GLU A 101 9.21 -3.72 8.77
N ARG A 102 9.18 -3.81 7.43
CA ARG A 102 8.43 -2.85 6.60
C ARG A 102 6.93 -2.85 6.87
N LEU A 103 6.35 -4.00 7.16
CA LEU A 103 4.95 -4.08 7.56
C LEU A 103 4.72 -3.45 8.96
N MET A 104 5.71 -3.56 9.86
CA MET A 104 5.67 -2.88 11.16
C MET A 104 5.83 -1.37 11.02
N ASP A 105 6.74 -0.88 10.16
CA ASP A 105 6.89 0.55 9.85
C ASP A 105 5.55 1.14 9.36
N ILE A 106 4.90 0.47 8.41
CA ILE A 106 3.56 0.84 7.92
C ILE A 106 2.54 0.89 9.06
N ARG A 107 2.58 -0.09 9.97
CA ARG A 107 1.67 -0.17 11.12
C ARG A 107 1.93 0.99 12.10
N GLU A 108 3.18 1.35 12.35
CA GLU A 108 3.60 2.42 13.26
C GLU A 108 3.25 3.80 12.69
N GLU A 109 3.63 4.09 11.45
CA GLU A 109 3.27 5.35 10.78
C GLU A 109 1.75 5.56 10.75
N ARG A 110 0.99 4.47 10.54
CA ARG A 110 -0.47 4.48 10.62
C ARG A 110 -0.98 4.81 12.03
N LEU A 111 -0.31 4.34 13.08
CA LEU A 111 -0.69 4.64 14.47
C LEU A 111 -0.30 6.06 14.89
N ALA A 112 0.82 6.57 14.37
CA ALA A 112 1.32 7.92 14.62
C ALA A 112 0.51 9.00 13.90
N GLY A 113 -0.03 8.70 12.70
CA GLY A 113 -0.91 9.60 11.95
C GLY A 113 -2.37 9.66 12.46
N ARG A 114 -2.61 9.38 13.75
CA ARG A 114 -3.91 9.49 14.42
C ARG A 114 -4.15 10.84 15.05
#